data_AF-A0ABD5WKM6-F1
#
_entry.id   AF-A0ABD5WKM6-F1
#
_cell.length_a   1.000
_cell.length_b   1.000
_cell.length_c   1.000
_cell.angle_alpha   90.00
_cell.angle_beta   90.00
_cell.angle_gamma   90.00
#
_symmetry.space_group_name_H-M   'P 1'
#
loop_
_entity.id
_entity.type
_entity.pdbx_description
1 polymer ?
#
loop_
_entity_poly.entity_id
_entity_poly.type
_entity_poly.pdbx_seq_one_letter_code
_entity_poly.pdbx_strand_id
1 'polypeptide(L)'
;MSTADLDIGREALVSVAAKFTMSAFGFVGVMIFARVLGSNGVGRYYTALAIALMLVRVSAGLGKAIKKRVSEVDTDPAEYLGLGLAVHVLYVGVVTAIFVALSPALPVKGITVDDVLGIVLVFSSVGSFQILNRFYAGIGFPAGRSGWTRCAAS
;
A
#
# COMPACT_ATOMS: atom_id res chain seq x y z
N MET A 1 27.80 -18.19 -7.60
CA MET A 1 27.21 -16.86 -7.83
C MET A 1 27.70 -15.98 -6.70
N SER A 2 28.65 -15.08 -6.96
CA SER A 2 29.42 -14.37 -5.94
C SER A 2 28.63 -13.19 -5.37
N THR A 3 28.63 -13.01 -4.05
CA THR A 3 28.05 -11.86 -3.35
C THR A 3 28.70 -10.52 -3.72
N ALA A 4 29.84 -10.53 -4.42
CA ALA A 4 30.52 -9.35 -4.94
C ALA A 4 29.88 -8.76 -6.22
N ASP A 5 28.95 -9.48 -6.88
CA ASP A 5 28.22 -8.99 -8.07
C ASP A 5 26.93 -8.22 -7.74
N LEU A 6 26.55 -8.13 -6.46
CA LEU A 6 25.52 -7.20 -6.02
C LEU A 6 26.13 -5.81 -5.94
N ASP A 7 25.97 -5.06 -7.02
CA ASP A 7 26.41 -3.67 -7.10
C ASP A 7 25.50 -2.79 -6.21
N ILE A 8 25.79 -2.78 -4.92
CA ILE A 8 25.05 -2.04 -3.87
C ILE A 8 24.91 -0.56 -4.27
N GLY A 9 25.92 0.00 -4.94
CA GLY A 9 25.90 1.36 -5.48
C GLY A 9 24.81 1.54 -6.54
N ARG A 10 24.70 0.60 -7.49
CA ARG A 10 23.65 0.60 -8.51
C ARG A 10 22.26 0.45 -7.90
N GLU A 11 22.07 -0.45 -6.94
CA GLU A 11 20.77 -0.62 -6.26
C GLU A 11 20.37 0.64 -5.46
N ALA A 12 21.32 1.26 -4.76
CA ALA A 12 21.10 2.49 -4.04
C ALA A 12 20.70 3.65 -4.97
N LEU A 13 21.41 3.81 -6.09
CA LEU A 13 21.10 4.80 -7.12
C LEU A 13 19.71 4.58 -7.72
N VAL A 14 19.35 3.34 -8.03
CA VAL A 14 18.00 2.99 -8.54
C VAL A 14 16.93 3.32 -7.50
N SER A 15 17.17 3.02 -6.21
CA SER A 15 16.25 3.35 -5.12
C SER A 15 16.05 4.85 -4.95
N VAL A 16 17.12 5.64 -5.04
CA VAL A 16 17.07 7.11 -4.98
C VAL A 16 16.30 7.67 -6.16
N ALA A 17 16.61 7.21 -7.39
CA ALA A 17 15.91 7.64 -8.60
C ALA A 17 14.40 7.32 -8.53
N ALA A 18 14.04 6.13 -8.02
CA ALA A 18 12.66 5.74 -7.82
C ALA A 18 11.94 6.65 -6.81
N LYS A 19 12.57 6.94 -5.67
CA LYS A 19 12.01 7.85 -4.65
C LYS A 19 11.85 9.27 -5.17
N PHE A 20 12.84 9.78 -5.93
CA PHE A 20 12.78 11.10 -6.53
C PHE A 20 11.63 11.18 -7.54
N THR A 21 11.50 10.18 -8.42
CA THR A 21 10.42 10.08 -9.40
C THR A 21 9.05 10.02 -8.70
N MET A 22 8.91 9.21 -7.66
CA MET A 22 7.70 9.14 -6.85
C MET A 22 7.34 10.50 -6.22
N SER A 23 8.33 11.22 -5.68
CA SER A 23 8.13 12.56 -5.11
C SER A 23 7.74 13.58 -6.16
N ALA A 24 8.34 13.53 -7.36
CA ALA A 24 8.02 14.42 -8.46
C ALA A 24 6.56 14.21 -8.91
N PHE A 25 6.13 12.96 -9.08
CA PHE A 25 4.73 12.65 -9.38
C PHE A 25 3.77 13.11 -8.29
N GLY A 26 4.13 12.91 -7.01
CA GLY A 26 3.33 13.41 -5.90
C GLY A 26 3.17 14.93 -5.93
N PHE A 27 4.26 15.66 -6.18
CA PHE A 27 4.26 17.12 -6.27
C PHE A 27 3.43 17.63 -7.45
N VAL A 28 3.64 17.06 -8.64
CA VAL A 28 2.87 17.42 -9.85
C VAL A 28 1.39 17.12 -9.65
N GLY A 29 1.04 15.98 -9.04
CA GLY A 29 -0.33 15.64 -8.69
C GLY A 29 -0.98 16.70 -7.80
N VAL A 30 -0.29 17.15 -6.75
CA VAL A 30 -0.78 18.22 -5.87
C VAL A 30 -0.98 19.52 -6.63
N MET A 31 -0.05 19.93 -7.49
CA MET A 31 -0.21 21.16 -8.29
C MET A 31 -1.41 21.09 -9.24
N ILE A 32 -1.64 19.95 -9.89
CA ILE A 32 -2.79 19.75 -10.77
C ILE A 32 -4.09 19.83 -9.96
N PHE A 33 -4.16 19.13 -8.81
CA PHE A 33 -5.36 19.19 -7.96
C PHE A 33 -5.61 20.60 -7.42
N ALA A 34 -4.57 21.32 -7.01
CA ALA A 34 -4.71 22.71 -6.57
C ALA A 34 -5.25 23.62 -7.69
N ARG A 35 -4.84 23.39 -8.94
CA ARG A 35 -5.32 24.15 -10.11
C ARG A 35 -6.75 23.81 -10.49
N VAL A 36 -7.16 22.54 -10.42
CA VAL A 36 -8.49 22.07 -10.85
C VAL A 36 -9.55 22.32 -9.78
N LEU A 37 -9.26 22.04 -8.51
CA LEU A 37 -10.23 22.14 -7.41
C LEU A 37 -10.32 23.54 -6.79
N GLY A 38 -9.32 24.40 -7.03
CA GLY A 38 -9.21 25.72 -6.40
C GLY A 38 -9.02 25.66 -4.88
N SER A 39 -8.93 26.81 -4.21
CA SER A 39 -8.64 26.91 -2.77
C SER A 39 -9.70 26.24 -1.87
N ASN A 40 -10.96 26.25 -2.28
CA ASN A 40 -12.07 25.68 -1.49
C ASN A 40 -12.20 24.15 -1.63
N GLY A 41 -11.85 23.57 -2.78
CA GLY A 41 -11.95 22.13 -3.00
C GLY A 41 -10.77 21.33 -2.45
N VAL A 42 -9.59 21.97 -2.34
CA VAL A 42 -8.36 21.33 -1.84
C VAL A 42 -8.50 20.82 -0.41
N GLY A 43 -9.19 21.57 0.48
CA GLY A 43 -9.41 21.14 1.86
C GLY A 43 -10.20 19.83 1.96
N ARG A 44 -11.30 19.72 1.18
CA ARG A 44 -12.14 18.51 1.12
C ARG A 44 -11.37 17.32 0.59
N TYR A 45 -10.60 17.53 -0.48
CA TYR A 45 -9.72 16.51 -1.06
C TYR A 45 -8.69 15.99 -0.05
N TYR A 46 -8.00 16.87 0.68
CA TYR A 46 -7.02 16.44 1.68
C TYR A 46 -7.65 15.69 2.85
N THR A 47 -8.85 16.06 3.28
CA THR A 47 -9.60 15.30 4.30
C THR A 47 -9.94 13.90 3.80
N ALA A 48 -10.50 13.79 2.59
CA ALA A 48 -10.80 12.50 1.97
C ALA A 48 -9.54 11.64 1.82
N LEU A 49 -8.45 12.24 1.31
CA LEU A 49 -7.16 11.57 1.17
C LEU A 49 -6.61 11.09 2.53
N ALA A 50 -6.71 11.89 3.59
CA ALA A 50 -6.27 11.49 4.91
C ALA A 50 -7.03 10.28 5.45
N ILE A 51 -8.36 10.23 5.24
CA ILE A 51 -9.20 9.08 5.58
C ILE A 51 -8.75 7.85 4.77
N ALA A 52 -8.55 8.00 3.47
CA ALA A 52 -8.08 6.91 2.62
C ALA A 52 -6.73 6.36 3.08
N LEU A 53 -5.76 7.23 3.38
CA LEU A 53 -4.44 6.85 3.87
C LEU A 53 -4.49 6.17 5.25
N MET A 54 -5.47 6.52 6.08
CA MET A 54 -5.71 5.84 7.36
C MET A 54 -6.23 4.41 7.14
N LEU A 55 -7.18 4.21 6.24
CA LEU A 55 -7.72 2.88 5.87
C LEU A 55 -6.64 1.97 5.25
N VAL A 56 -5.75 2.52 4.43
CA VAL A 56 -4.62 1.78 3.82
C VAL A 56 -3.73 1.09 4.86
N ARG A 57 -3.66 1.60 6.10
CA ARG A 57 -2.83 0.98 7.16
C ARG A 57 -3.26 -0.45 7.49
N VAL A 58 -4.54 -0.79 7.33
CA VAL A 58 -5.05 -2.16 7.55
C VAL A 58 -4.49 -3.10 6.48
N SER A 59 -4.61 -2.72 5.20
CA SER A 59 -4.02 -3.47 4.08
C SER A 59 -2.50 -3.58 4.18
N ALA A 60 -1.83 -2.55 4.72
CA ALA A 60 -0.40 -2.57 5.01
C ALA A 60 -0.03 -3.65 6.05
N GLY A 61 -0.83 -3.78 7.10
CA GLY A 61 -0.69 -4.80 8.13
C GLY A 61 -0.88 -6.20 7.55
N LEU A 62 -1.92 -6.39 6.74
CA LEU A 62 -2.19 -7.66 6.04
C LEU A 62 -1.02 -8.04 5.13
N GLY A 63 -0.50 -7.11 4.31
CA GLY A 63 0.65 -7.35 3.45
C GLY A 63 1.92 -7.75 4.22
N LYS A 64 2.16 -7.20 5.41
CA LYS A 64 3.26 -7.62 6.28
C LYS A 64 3.07 -9.06 6.80
N ALA A 65 1.86 -9.43 7.18
CA ALA A 65 1.55 -10.79 7.64
C ALA A 65 1.73 -11.83 6.51
N ILE A 66 1.23 -11.51 5.31
CA ILE A 66 1.42 -12.33 4.11
C ILE A 66 2.90 -12.50 3.78
N LYS A 67 3.66 -11.39 3.77
CA LYS A 67 5.11 -11.43 3.53
C LYS A 67 5.81 -12.40 4.49
N LYS A 68 5.43 -12.39 5.77
CA LYS A 68 6.02 -13.28 6.78
C LYS A 68 5.77 -14.75 6.42
N ARG A 69 4.52 -15.13 6.12
CA ARG A 69 4.17 -16.51 5.76
C ARG A 69 4.80 -16.98 4.46
N VAL A 70 4.75 -16.16 3.42
CA VAL A 70 5.34 -16.48 2.11
C VAL A 70 6.87 -16.63 2.18
N SER A 71 7.51 -16.04 3.19
CA SER A 71 8.95 -16.21 3.41
C SER A 71 9.31 -17.47 4.21
N GLU A 72 8.36 -18.17 4.83
CA GLU A 72 8.60 -19.43 5.54
C GLU A 72 8.83 -20.58 4.54
N VAL A 73 9.71 -21.53 4.88
CA VAL A 73 9.97 -22.73 4.04
C VAL A 73 8.74 -23.65 4.11
N ASP A 74 8.39 -24.31 3.00
CA ASP A 74 7.21 -25.19 2.84
C ASP A 74 5.82 -24.51 2.80
N THR A 75 5.75 -23.27 2.32
CA THR A 75 4.48 -22.55 2.12
C THR A 75 4.19 -22.36 0.63
N ASP A 76 2.96 -22.61 0.16
CA ASP A 76 2.52 -22.27 -1.20
C ASP A 76 2.24 -20.75 -1.31
N PRO A 77 3.06 -19.96 -2.03
CA PRO A 77 2.87 -18.52 -2.12
C PRO A 77 1.55 -18.13 -2.79
N ALA A 78 1.06 -18.93 -3.74
CA ALA A 78 -0.12 -18.58 -4.54
C ALA A 78 -1.39 -18.51 -3.68
N GLU A 79 -1.53 -19.42 -2.72
CA GLU A 79 -2.66 -19.48 -1.80
C GLU A 79 -2.74 -18.21 -0.92
N TYR A 80 -1.59 -17.75 -0.40
CA TYR A 80 -1.53 -16.56 0.45
C TYR A 80 -1.75 -15.25 -0.32
N LEU A 81 -1.38 -15.20 -1.60
CA LEU A 81 -1.72 -14.07 -2.46
C LEU A 81 -3.23 -14.01 -2.70
N GLY A 82 -3.85 -15.14 -3.05
CA GLY A 82 -5.30 -15.24 -3.26
C GLY A 82 -6.08 -14.86 -2.01
N LEU A 83 -5.71 -15.42 -0.85
CA LEU A 83 -6.31 -15.09 0.44
C LEU A 83 -6.13 -13.59 0.76
N GLY A 84 -4.93 -13.05 0.55
CA GLY A 84 -4.63 -11.64 0.80
C GLY A 84 -5.49 -10.69 -0.04
N LEU A 85 -5.63 -10.97 -1.33
CA LEU A 85 -6.47 -10.19 -2.23
C LEU A 85 -7.96 -10.35 -1.89
N ALA A 86 -8.42 -11.57 -1.58
CA ALA A 86 -9.81 -11.82 -1.19
C ALA A 86 -10.19 -11.07 0.08
N VAL A 87 -9.34 -11.12 1.12
CA VAL A 87 -9.54 -10.37 2.36
C VAL A 87 -9.53 -8.86 2.11
N HIS A 88 -8.65 -8.37 1.22
CA HIS A 88 -8.63 -6.95 0.86
C HIS A 88 -9.88 -6.51 0.11
N VAL A 89 -10.38 -7.31 -0.84
CA VAL A 89 -11.65 -7.04 -1.54
C VAL A 89 -12.81 -7.03 -0.56
N LEU A 90 -12.87 -8.00 0.36
CA LEU A 90 -13.87 -8.02 1.43
C LEU A 90 -13.78 -6.77 2.31
N TYR A 91 -12.57 -6.39 2.73
CA TYR A 91 -12.34 -5.19 3.51
C TYR A 91 -12.79 -3.92 2.79
N VAL A 92 -12.48 -3.78 1.49
CA VAL A 92 -12.95 -2.68 0.64
C VAL A 92 -14.48 -2.65 0.60
N GLY A 93 -15.12 -3.80 0.41
CA GLY A 93 -16.57 -3.93 0.38
C GLY A 93 -17.22 -3.52 1.70
N VAL A 94 -16.69 -4.00 2.83
CA VAL A 94 -17.19 -3.67 4.17
C VAL A 94 -17.06 -2.17 4.46
N VAL A 95 -15.89 -1.58 4.19
CA VAL A 95 -15.67 -0.15 4.39
C VAL A 95 -16.62 0.68 3.52
N THR A 96 -16.80 0.29 2.25
CA THR A 96 -17.73 0.97 1.34
C THR A 96 -19.17 0.87 1.84
N ALA A 97 -19.60 -0.31 2.29
CA ALA A 97 -20.94 -0.51 2.84
C ALA A 97 -21.18 0.33 4.11
N ILE A 98 -20.18 0.41 5.00
CA ILE A 98 -20.23 1.26 6.21
C ILE A 98 -20.36 2.73 5.81
N PHE A 99 -19.56 3.22 4.86
CA PHE A 99 -19.66 4.61 4.39
C PHE A 99 -21.03 4.93 3.80
N VAL A 100 -21.59 4.04 2.98
CA VAL A 100 -22.93 4.22 2.41
C VAL A 100 -24.01 4.20 3.50
N ALA A 101 -23.95 3.25 4.43
CA ALA A 101 -24.93 3.10 5.50
C ALA A 101 -24.88 4.24 6.53
N LEU A 102 -23.69 4.76 6.86
CA LEU A 102 -23.51 5.87 7.81
C LEU A 102 -23.63 7.25 7.15
N SER A 103 -23.59 7.35 5.81
CA SER A 103 -23.72 8.63 5.11
C SER A 103 -24.93 9.48 5.53
N PRO A 104 -26.15 8.95 5.80
CA PRO A 104 -27.27 9.76 6.29
C PRO A 104 -27.16 10.18 7.76
N ALA A 105 -26.35 9.48 8.57
CA ALA A 105 -26.26 9.67 10.02
C ALA A 105 -25.03 10.50 10.45
N LEU A 106 -24.04 10.67 9.57
CA LEU A 106 -22.82 11.40 9.88
C LEU A 106 -23.07 12.92 9.82
N PRO A 107 -22.81 13.68 10.89
CA PRO A 107 -22.94 15.14 10.90
C PRO A 107 -21.79 15.84 10.14
N VAL A 108 -21.24 15.19 9.11
CA VAL A 108 -20.10 15.69 8.34
C VAL A 108 -20.62 16.50 7.16
N LYS A 109 -20.87 17.79 7.39
CA LYS A 109 -21.16 18.74 6.30
C LYS A 109 -19.98 18.77 5.32
N GLY A 110 -20.22 18.36 4.07
CA GLY A 110 -19.27 18.56 2.96
C GLY A 110 -18.62 17.32 2.37
N ILE A 111 -18.96 16.09 2.82
CA ILE A 111 -18.59 14.87 2.09
C ILE A 111 -19.71 14.55 1.09
N THR A 112 -19.37 14.63 -0.18
CA THR A 112 -20.24 14.25 -1.31
C THR A 112 -19.99 12.81 -1.73
N VAL A 113 -20.89 12.25 -2.53
CA VAL A 113 -20.72 10.91 -3.12
C VAL A 113 -19.39 10.79 -3.87
N ASP A 114 -18.97 11.86 -4.56
CA ASP A 114 -17.70 11.92 -5.29
C ASP A 114 -16.49 11.77 -4.37
N ASP A 115 -16.55 12.34 -3.15
CA ASP A 115 -15.48 12.22 -2.17
C ASP A 115 -15.36 10.78 -1.65
N VAL A 116 -16.51 10.12 -1.40
CA VAL A 116 -16.54 8.70 -0.97
C VAL A 116 -15.95 7.80 -2.06
N LEU A 117 -16.32 8.03 -3.33
CA LEU A 117 -15.74 7.31 -4.45
C LEU A 117 -14.23 7.54 -4.54
N GLY A 118 -13.77 8.78 -4.37
CA GLY A 118 -12.35 9.11 -4.32
C GLY A 118 -11.60 8.36 -3.21
N ILE A 119 -12.17 8.33 -2.00
CA ILE A 119 -11.62 7.57 -0.87
C ILE A 119 -11.49 6.10 -1.24
N VAL A 120 -12.58 5.49 -1.71
CA VAL A 120 -12.66 4.06 -2.05
C VAL A 120 -11.63 3.68 -3.12
N LEU A 121 -11.54 4.47 -4.19
CA LEU A 121 -10.59 4.23 -5.27
C LEU A 121 -9.14 4.34 -4.80
N VAL A 122 -8.82 5.37 -4.01
CA VAL A 122 -7.45 5.57 -3.50
C VAL A 122 -7.06 4.44 -2.54
N PHE A 123 -7.87 4.12 -1.53
CA PHE A 123 -7.47 3.10 -0.56
C PHE A 123 -7.48 1.69 -1.17
N SER A 124 -8.41 1.39 -2.09
CA SER A 124 -8.47 0.10 -2.77
C SER A 124 -7.23 -0.12 -3.64
N SER A 125 -6.85 0.88 -4.44
CA SER A 125 -5.68 0.80 -5.32
C SER A 125 -4.36 0.75 -4.53
N VAL A 126 -4.16 1.66 -3.58
CA VAL A 126 -2.95 1.68 -2.74
C VAL A 126 -2.85 0.42 -1.88
N GLY A 127 -3.96 -0.04 -1.30
CA GLY A 127 -3.99 -1.27 -0.51
C GLY A 127 -3.63 -2.50 -1.32
N SER A 128 -4.17 -2.62 -2.54
CA SER A 128 -3.82 -3.70 -3.48
C SER A 128 -2.34 -3.67 -3.83
N PHE A 129 -1.81 -2.49 -4.18
CA PHE A 129 -0.38 -2.32 -4.46
C PHE A 129 0.49 -2.74 -3.27
N GLN A 130 0.11 -2.40 -2.03
CA GLN A 130 0.88 -2.80 -0.86
C GLN A 130 0.90 -4.32 -0.65
N ILE A 131 -0.21 -5.01 -0.87
CA ILE A 131 -0.26 -6.47 -0.76
C ILE A 131 0.63 -7.12 -1.81
N LEU A 132 0.48 -6.72 -3.08
CA LEU A 132 1.31 -7.20 -4.19
C LEU A 132 2.81 -6.94 -3.95
N ASN A 133 3.17 -5.71 -3.60
CA ASN A 133 4.56 -5.34 -3.37
C ASN A 133 5.18 -6.13 -2.21
N ARG A 134 4.42 -6.33 -1.12
CA ARG A 134 4.88 -7.12 0.05
C ARG A 134 4.99 -8.60 -0.26
N PHE A 135 4.07 -9.13 -1.08
CA PHE A 135 4.09 -10.51 -1.56
C PHE A 135 5.34 -10.79 -2.41
N TYR A 136 5.60 -9.97 -3.44
CA TYR A 136 6.81 -10.11 -4.27
C TYR A 136 8.09 -9.95 -3.45
N ALA A 137 8.11 -9.01 -2.50
CA ALA A 137 9.22 -8.85 -1.57
C ALA A 137 9.37 -10.03 -0.58
N GLY A 138 8.35 -10.87 -0.42
CA GLY A 138 8.40 -12.12 0.36
C GLY A 138 9.00 -13.27 -0.45
N ILE A 139 8.60 -13.41 -1.72
CA ILE A 139 9.14 -14.44 -2.63
C ILE A 139 10.64 -14.24 -2.88
N GLY A 140 11.06 -12.98 -3.10
CA GLY A 140 12.46 -12.66 -3.42
C GLY A 140 13.45 -12.97 -2.29
N PHE A 141 12.98 -13.07 -1.04
CA PHE A 141 13.80 -13.34 0.14
C PHE A 141 13.12 -14.36 1.06
N PRO A 142 13.26 -15.67 0.81
CA PRO A 142 12.84 -16.67 1.79
C PRO A 142 13.59 -16.40 3.10
N ALA A 143 12.86 -16.44 4.22
CA ALA A 143 13.35 -16.21 5.58
C ALA A 143 14.52 -17.14 5.97
N GLY A 144 14.84 -18.14 5.15
CA GLY A 144 16.03 -18.98 5.25
C GLY A 144 17.34 -18.40 4.70
N ARG A 145 17.36 -17.19 4.10
CA ARG A 145 18.59 -16.56 3.55
C ARG A 145 19.16 -15.39 4.36
N SER A 146 18.58 -15.01 5.50
CA SER A 146 19.27 -14.13 6.45
C SER A 146 20.27 -14.95 7.28
N GLY A 147 21.39 -15.33 6.65
CA GLY A 147 22.44 -16.19 7.21
C GLY A 147 23.21 -15.65 8.42
N TRP A 148 22.76 -14.55 9.05
CA TRP A 148 23.46 -13.96 10.20
C TRP A 148 23.33 -14.77 11.49
N THR A 149 22.32 -15.64 11.61
CA THR A 149 22.18 -16.54 12.76
C THR A 149 22.88 -17.89 12.58
N ARG A 150 23.47 -18.17 11.40
CA ARG A 150 24.15 -19.46 11.13
C ARG A 150 25.65 -19.46 11.42
N CYS A 151 26.26 -18.29 11.67
CA CYS A 151 27.69 -18.19 12.03
C CYS A 151 27.98 -18.44 13.53
N ALA A 152 26.96 -18.63 14.37
CA ALA A 152 27.15 -18.87 15.81
C ALA A 152 27.06 -20.37 16.19
N ALA A 153 26.92 -21.26 15.21
CA ALA A 153 26.80 -22.70 15.42
C ALA A 153 27.65 -23.47 14.40
N SER A 154 28.97 -23.30 14.48
CA SER A 154 29.97 -24.21 13.92
C SER A 154 31.23 -24.15 14.77
#